data_AF-A0A0E9MF01-F1
#
_entry.id   AF-A0A0E9MF01-F1
#
_cell.length_a   1.000
_cell.length_b   1.000
_cell.length_c   1.000
_cell.angle_alpha   90.00
_cell.angle_beta   90.00
_cell.angle_gamma   90.00
#
_symmetry.space_group_name_H-M   'P 1'
#
loop_
_entity.id
_entity.type
_entity.pdbx_description
1 polymer ?
#
loop_
_entity_poly.entity_id
_entity_poly.type
_entity_poly.pdbx_seq_one_letter_code
_entity_poly.pdbx_strand_id
1 'polypeptide(L)' 'MSNRDVLIVHGWSDTSKSFSPWVDFLRNSGFKAASLWLGDTISLDGDVKIEDVASRMEALTRRT' A
#
# COMPACT_ATOMS: atom_id res chain seq x y z
N MET A 1 20.56 13.70 0.39
CA MET A 1 19.49 13.33 -0.56
C MET A 1 18.18 13.29 0.19
N SER A 2 17.12 13.91 -0.35
CA SER A 2 15.78 13.88 0.26
C SER A 2 15.28 12.44 0.25
N ASN A 3 15.06 11.87 1.44
CA ASN A 3 14.50 10.54 1.63
C ASN A 3 13.01 10.62 1.25
N ARG A 4 12.70 10.37 -0.02
CA ARG A 4 11.33 10.44 -0.55
C ARG A 4 10.68 9.08 -0.34
N ASP A 5 10.02 8.94 0.79
CA ASP A 5 9.23 7.75 1.11
C ASP A 5 7.95 7.77 0.27
N VAL A 6 7.62 6.64 -0.37
CA VAL A 6 6.45 6.49 -1.23
C VAL A 6 5.59 5.35 -0.73
N LEU A 7 4.34 5.64 -0.39
CA LEU A 7 3.34 4.65 -0.04
C LEU A 7 2.39 4.44 -1.21
N ILE A 8 2.32 3.22 -1.74
CA ILE A 8 1.33 2.85 -2.76
C ILE A 8 0.15 2.21 -2.05
N VAL A 9 -1.02 2.84 -2.19
CA VAL A 9 -2.29 2.33 -1.68
C VAL A 9 -3.03 1.68 -2.84
N HIS A 10 -3.34 0.40 -2.71
CA HIS A 10 -4.14 -0.29 -3.72
C HIS A 10 -5.60 0.15 -3.65
N GLY A 11 -6.26 0.17 -4.81
CA GLY A 11 -7.65 0.59 -4.94
C GLY A 11 -8.65 -0.56 -4.78
N TRP A 12 -9.90 -0.19 -4.51
CA TRP A 12 -11.04 -1.12 -4.53
C TRP A 12 -11.18 -1.77 -5.91
N SER A 13 -11.50 -3.07 -5.97
CA SER A 13 -11.54 -3.91 -7.18
C SER A 13 -10.19 -4.28 -7.81
N ASP A 14 -9.12 -4.29 -7.03
CA ASP A 14 -7.79 -4.75 -7.46
C ASP A 14 -7.25 -5.92 -6.61
N THR A 15 -6.15 -6.53 -7.05
CA THR A 15 -5.41 -7.54 -6.29
C THR A 15 -4.07 -6.97 -5.84
N SER A 16 -3.54 -7.40 -4.70
CA SER A 16 -2.22 -7.00 -4.19
C SER A 16 -1.07 -7.15 -5.20
N LYS A 17 -1.22 -8.04 -6.18
CA LYS A 17 -0.22 -8.32 -7.21
C LYS A 17 -0.11 -7.23 -8.27
N SER A 18 -1.15 -6.43 -8.50
CA SER A 18 -1.16 -5.40 -9.56
C SER A 18 -0.12 -4.30 -9.34
N PHE A 19 0.21 -4.02 -8.08
CA PHE A 19 1.14 -2.95 -7.71
C PHE A 19 2.58 -3.41 -7.46
N SER A 20 2.85 -4.73 -7.46
CA SER A 20 4.21 -5.24 -7.26
C SER A 20 5.22 -4.67 -8.28
N PRO A 21 4.91 -4.61 -9.60
CA PRO A 21 5.84 -4.04 -10.58
C PRO A 21 6.16 -2.56 -10.32
N TRP A 22 5.23 -1.80 -9.76
CA TRP A 22 5.40 -0.38 -9.44
C TRP A 22 6.27 -0.16 -8.20
N VAL A 23 6.09 -0.98 -7.17
CA VAL A 23 6.96 -0.96 -5.98
C VAL A 23 8.40 -1.26 -6.38
N ASP A 24 8.61 -2.25 -7.25
CA ASP A 24 9.94 -2.62 -7.73
C ASP A 24 10.57 -1.51 -8.57
N PHE A 25 9.80 -0.90 -9.48
CA PHE A 25 10.26 0.25 -10.26
C PHE A 25 10.73 1.42 -9.37
N LEU A 26 9.98 1.75 -8.33
CA LEU A 26 10.32 2.85 -7.41
C LEU A 26 11.56 2.51 -6.58
N ARG A 27 11.68 1.28 -6.06
CA ARG A 27 12.87 0.85 -5.33
C ARG A 27 14.12 0.88 -6.19
N ASN A 28 14.02 0.39 -7.43
CA ASN A 28 15.13 0.43 -8.40
C ASN A 28 15.53 1.87 -8.77
N SER A 29 14.63 2.83 -8.58
CA SER A 29 14.89 4.27 -8.78
C SER A 29 15.40 4.97 -7.51
N GLY A 30 15.70 4.22 -6.45
CA GLY A 30 16.26 4.75 -5.19
C GLY A 30 15.23 5.30 -4.20
N PHE A 31 13.94 5.06 -4.42
CA PHE A 31 12.89 5.42 -3.46
C PHE A 31 12.72 4.35 -2.38
N LYS A 32 12.40 4.76 -1.16
CA LYS A 32 11.88 3.85 -0.13
C LYS A 32 10.39 3.65 -0.36
N ALA A 33 10.04 2.61 -1.11
CA ALA A 33 8.65 2.29 -1.45
C ALA A 33 8.10 1.10 -0.65
N ALA A 34 6.85 1.23 -0.20
CA ALA A 34 6.08 0.18 0.45
C ALA A 34 4.64 0.14 -0.09
N SER A 35 4.03 -1.04 -0.05
CA SER A 35 2.62 -1.25 -0.42
C SER A 35 1.75 -1.35 0.83
N LEU A 36 0.67 -0.57 0.86
CA LEU A 36 -0.41 -0.75 1.82
C LEU A 36 -1.41 -1.77 1.27
N TRP A 37 -1.38 -2.98 1.83
CA TRP A 37 -2.37 -4.01 1.51
C TRP A 37 -3.62 -3.88 2.39
N LEU A 38 -4.73 -3.52 1.76
CA LEU A 38 -6.08 -3.45 2.33
C LEU A 38 -6.91 -4.74 2.10
N GLY A 39 -6.31 -5.81 1.55
CA GLY A 39 -7.00 -7.06 1.20
C GLY A 39 -7.04 -7.31 -0.32
N ASP A 40 -7.06 -8.58 -0.74
CA ASP A 40 -7.44 -8.95 -2.10
C ASP A 40 -8.96 -9.07 -2.13
N THR A 41 -9.63 -8.63 -3.20
CA THR A 41 -11.09 -8.75 -3.32
C THR A 41 -11.51 -10.22 -3.24
N ILE A 42 -12.13 -10.61 -2.11
CA ILE A 42 -12.81 -11.92 -1.97
C ILE A 42 -14.32 -11.75 -2.16
N SER A 43 -14.91 -10.57 -1.86
CA SER A 43 -16.31 -10.25 -2.18
C SER A 43 -16.56 -8.73 -2.28
N LEU A 44 -17.76 -8.37 -2.77
CA LEU A 44 -18.30 -6.98 -2.79
C LEU A 44 -18.94 -6.59 -1.43
N ASP A 45 -18.99 -7.51 -0.47
CA ASP A 45 -19.51 -7.25 0.89
C ASP A 45 -18.38 -6.60 1.70
N GLY A 46 -18.21 -5.29 1.48
CA GLY A 46 -17.14 -4.51 2.08
C GLY A 46 -17.46 -4.05 3.49
N ASP A 47 -17.09 -4.83 4.50
CA ASP A 47 -17.01 -4.37 5.90
C ASP A 47 -15.69 -3.63 6.20
N VAL A 48 -14.97 -3.16 5.17
CA VAL A 48 -13.75 -2.35 5.37
C VAL A 48 -14.16 -0.92 5.71
N LYS A 49 -13.83 -0.49 6.93
CA LYS A 49 -14.12 0.86 7.40
C LYS A 49 -12.91 1.78 7.22
N ILE A 50 -13.14 3.09 7.29
CA ILE A 50 -12.08 4.09 7.16
C ILE A 50 -11.02 3.89 8.26
N GLU A 51 -11.43 3.43 9.43
CA GLU A 51 -10.57 3.17 10.58
C GLU A 51 -9.58 2.02 10.32
N ASP A 52 -9.94 1.03 9.51
CA ASP A 52 -9.06 -0.08 9.15
C ASP A 52 -7.90 0.41 8.28
N VAL A 53 -8.20 1.30 7.32
CA VAL A 53 -7.21 1.95 6.46
C VAL A 53 -6.27 2.83 7.29
N ALA A 54 -6.84 3.64 8.18
CA ALA A 54 -6.06 4.52 9.06
C ALA A 54 -5.11 3.73 9.97
N SER A 55 -5.60 2.67 10.61
CA SER A 55 -4.79 1.80 11.49
C SER A 55 -3.64 1.15 10.73
N ARG A 56 -3.88 0.71 9.50
CA ARG A 56 -2.85 0.07 8.67
C ARG A 56 -1.81 1.08 8.18
N MET A 57 -2.21 2.29 7.82
CA MET A 57 -1.26 3.38 7.50
C MET A 57 -0.37 3.70 8.69
N GLU A 58 -0.94 3.82 9.89
CA GLU A 58 -0.21 4.12 11.12
C GLU A 58 0.81 3.04 11.49
N ALA A 59 0.50 1.77 11.21
CA ALA A 59 1.42 0.65 11.43
C ALA A 59 2.63 0.66 10.47
N LEU A 60 2.44 1.14 9.23
CA LEU A 60 3.51 1.19 8.23
C LEU A 60 4.44 2.38 8.42
N THR A 61 3.90 3.55 8.76
CA THR A 61 4.70 4.77 8.96
C THR A 61 5.55 4.73 10.23
N ARG A 62 5.19 3.91 11.23
CA ARG A 62 5.99 3.71 12.46
C ARG A 62 7.14 2.70 12.31
N ARG A 63 7.20 1.96 11.20
CA ARG A 63 8.22 0.92 10.95
C ARG A 63 9.36 1.39 10.03
N THR A 64 9.26 2.61 9.50
CA THR A 64 10.24 3.26 8.62
C THR A 64 10.98 4.36 9.36
#